data_AF-A0A7V3WLX9-F1
#
_entry.id   AF-A0A7V3WLX9-F1
#
_cell.length_a   1.000
_cell.length_b   1.000
_cell.length_c   1.000
_cell.angle_alpha   90.00
_cell.angle_beta   90.00
_cell.angle_gamma   90.00
#
_symmetry.space_group_name_H-M   'P 1'
#
loop_
_entity.id
_entity.type
_entity.pdbx_description
1 polymer ?
#
loop_
_entity_poly.entity_id
_entity_poly.type
_entity_poly.pdbx_seq_one_letter_code
_entity_poly.pdbx_strand_id
1 'polypeptide(L)'
;MKLLFFTDSHIRGTNPKNRLDNFYETLKLKFEEIIGISYEREIDFILHGGDWFDRPDISPAIVREFALIIRKFNKPVYTVAGNHDIYGHNPDTIKRTMLGILEGIGIIKLIGHKEIIMLEKDGIKLQLTGSSYRYDIDGENFSDSYLVKKSKQSDFALNMVHGMLLEKPFFEGIQYTLLEDIKTTEADITLAGHYHSGFGIKKIDGRFFINPGSIVRITNTLSEMARKPKVIII
;
A
#
# COMPACT_ATOMS: atom_id res chain seq x y z
N MET A 1 10.82 -1.06 -17.22
CA MET A 1 9.69 -1.37 -16.32
C MET A 1 9.29 -0.09 -15.58
N LYS A 2 8.01 0.26 -15.54
CA LYS A 2 7.49 1.40 -14.75
C LYS A 2 6.41 0.94 -13.78
N LEU A 3 6.51 1.32 -12.51
CA LEU A 3 5.57 0.95 -11.45
C LEU A 3 4.83 2.20 -10.97
N LEU A 4 3.56 2.06 -10.60
CA LEU A 4 2.81 3.11 -9.91
C LEU A 4 2.37 2.62 -8.54
N PHE A 5 2.79 3.32 -7.50
CA PHE A 5 2.46 3.00 -6.11
C PHE A 5 1.57 4.07 -5.47
N PHE A 6 0.55 3.59 -4.77
CA PHE A 6 -0.30 4.37 -3.88
C PHE A 6 -0.83 3.48 -2.76
N THR A 7 -1.45 4.05 -1.73
CA THR A 7 -1.80 3.30 -0.52
C THR A 7 -2.91 4.00 0.25
N ASP A 8 -3.50 3.31 1.23
CA ASP A 8 -4.41 3.85 2.23
C ASP A 8 -5.57 4.60 1.54
N SER A 9 -6.28 3.86 0.68
CA SER A 9 -7.42 4.38 -0.08
C SER A 9 -8.65 4.59 0.81
N HIS A 10 -8.85 3.72 1.81
CA HIS A 10 -10.01 3.73 2.72
C HIS A 10 -11.34 3.93 2.00
N ILE A 11 -11.58 3.12 0.96
CA ILE A 11 -12.83 3.13 0.20
C ILE A 11 -14.00 2.90 1.17
N ARG A 12 -14.97 3.82 1.14
CA ARG A 12 -16.23 3.75 1.88
C ARG A 12 -17.28 4.69 1.30
N GLY A 13 -18.53 4.46 1.64
CA GLY A 13 -19.68 5.25 1.18
C GLY A 13 -20.07 6.40 2.09
N THR A 14 -19.36 6.62 3.18
CA THR A 14 -19.68 7.63 4.20
C THR A 14 -18.57 8.68 4.31
N ASN A 15 -18.97 9.89 4.68
CA ASN A 15 -18.02 10.97 4.93
C ASN A 15 -17.27 10.74 6.26
N PRO A 16 -15.94 10.97 6.31
CA PRO A 16 -15.29 11.27 7.58
C PRO A 16 -16.00 12.42 8.28
N LYS A 17 -16.05 12.37 9.61
CA LYS A 17 -16.79 13.33 10.45
C LYS A 17 -16.53 14.80 10.10
N ASN A 18 -15.29 15.13 9.72
CA ASN A 18 -14.83 16.50 9.46
C ASN A 18 -14.73 16.84 7.96
N ARG A 19 -15.18 15.97 7.05
CA ARG A 19 -15.21 16.28 5.60
C ARG A 19 -16.51 17.01 5.25
N LEU A 20 -16.38 18.08 4.47
CA LEU A 20 -17.49 18.92 4.02
C LEU A 20 -17.96 18.55 2.61
N ASP A 21 -17.08 17.94 1.80
CA ASP A 21 -17.39 17.45 0.46
C ASP A 21 -17.97 16.03 0.49
N ASN A 22 -18.41 15.54 -0.67
CA ASN A 22 -18.81 14.15 -0.82
C ASN A 22 -17.56 13.26 -0.93
N PHE A 23 -17.20 12.59 0.17
CA PHE A 23 -16.01 11.74 0.24
C PHE A 23 -16.05 10.59 -0.76
N TYR A 24 -17.23 10.01 -0.99
CA TYR A 24 -17.42 8.91 -1.93
C TYR A 24 -17.07 9.34 -3.37
N GLU A 25 -17.59 10.48 -3.80
CA GLU A 25 -17.27 11.04 -5.13
C GLU A 25 -15.80 11.45 -5.22
N THR A 26 -15.24 12.03 -4.16
CA THR A 26 -13.80 12.36 -4.11
C THR A 26 -12.92 11.11 -4.24
N LEU A 27 -13.29 9.99 -3.61
CA LEU A 27 -12.57 8.72 -3.80
C LEU A 27 -12.59 8.30 -5.28
N LYS A 28 -13.77 8.29 -5.92
CA LYS A 28 -13.88 7.92 -7.34
C LYS A 28 -13.03 8.81 -8.23
N LEU A 29 -13.09 10.13 -8.03
CA LEU A 29 -12.26 11.09 -8.76
C LEU A 29 -10.77 10.83 -8.56
N LYS A 30 -10.33 10.49 -7.34
CA LYS A 30 -8.92 10.15 -7.07
C LYS A 30 -8.48 8.90 -7.82
N PHE A 31 -9.32 7.87 -7.88
CA PHE A 31 -9.01 6.68 -8.67
C PHE A 31 -8.93 7.00 -10.17
N GLU A 32 -9.87 7.77 -10.72
CA GLU A 32 -9.83 8.19 -12.14
C GLU A 32 -8.59 9.04 -12.45
N GLU A 33 -8.17 9.94 -11.55
CA GLU A 33 -6.91 10.67 -11.67
C GLU A 33 -5.70 9.72 -11.73
N ILE A 34 -5.64 8.73 -10.83
CA ILE A 34 -4.53 7.77 -10.75
C ILE A 34 -4.51 6.86 -11.99
N ILE A 35 -5.68 6.46 -12.49
CA ILE A 35 -5.84 5.72 -13.75
C ILE A 35 -5.34 6.57 -14.92
N GLY A 36 -5.70 7.85 -14.98
CA GLY A 36 -5.20 8.78 -15.98
C GLY A 36 -3.67 8.90 -15.97
N ILE A 37 -3.07 9.04 -14.79
CA ILE A 37 -1.60 9.04 -14.61
C ILE A 37 -1.00 7.72 -15.11
N SER A 38 -1.63 6.58 -14.79
CA SER A 38 -1.18 5.26 -15.21
C SER A 38 -1.09 5.15 -16.74
N TYR A 39 -2.08 5.66 -17.46
CA TYR A 39 -2.08 5.71 -18.91
C TYR A 39 -1.06 6.71 -19.46
N GLU A 40 -1.06 7.96 -18.98
CA GLU A 40 -0.16 9.02 -19.44
C GLU A 40 1.33 8.64 -19.28
N ARG A 41 1.66 7.91 -18.21
CA ARG A 41 3.03 7.54 -17.88
C ARG A 41 3.42 6.15 -18.37
N GLU A 42 2.51 5.46 -19.05
CA GLU A 42 2.68 4.11 -19.60
C GLU A 42 3.14 3.11 -18.53
N ILE A 43 2.41 3.08 -17.41
CA ILE A 43 2.73 2.21 -16.29
C ILE A 43 2.52 0.74 -16.67
N ASP A 44 3.38 -0.13 -16.15
CA ASP A 44 3.35 -1.57 -16.38
C ASP A 44 2.61 -2.32 -15.29
N PHE A 45 2.87 -1.94 -14.03
CA PHE A 45 2.30 -2.61 -12.86
C PHE A 45 1.80 -1.58 -11.85
N ILE A 46 0.65 -1.87 -11.26
CA ILE A 46 0.06 -1.07 -10.18
C ILE A 46 0.38 -1.76 -8.85
N LEU A 47 0.83 -0.98 -7.89
CA LEU A 47 1.19 -1.41 -6.54
C LEU A 47 0.29 -0.67 -5.54
N HIS A 48 -0.37 -1.39 -4.64
CA HIS A 48 -1.15 -0.81 -3.55
C HIS A 48 -0.62 -1.24 -2.18
N GLY A 49 -0.38 -0.27 -1.31
CA GLY A 49 0.26 -0.49 0.00
C GLY A 49 -0.67 -1.01 1.10
N GLY A 50 -1.93 -1.33 0.79
CA GLY A 50 -2.94 -1.80 1.75
C GLY A 50 -3.90 -0.70 2.23
N ASP A 51 -4.86 -1.08 3.06
CA ASP A 51 -6.03 -0.28 3.44
C ASP A 51 -6.82 0.19 2.20
N TRP A 52 -7.21 -0.79 1.37
CA TRP A 52 -8.11 -0.55 0.25
C TRP A 52 -9.45 -0.03 0.74
N PHE A 53 -9.99 -0.66 1.79
CA PHE A 53 -11.29 -0.35 2.36
C PHE A 53 -11.15 0.22 3.76
N ASP A 54 -12.09 1.07 4.17
CA ASP A 54 -12.11 1.61 5.54
C ASP A 54 -12.47 0.56 6.60
N ARG A 55 -13.08 -0.56 6.17
CA ARG A 55 -13.46 -1.70 6.99
C ARG A 55 -13.46 -2.96 6.14
N PRO A 56 -13.31 -4.16 6.74
CA PRO A 56 -13.32 -5.42 5.98
C PRO A 56 -14.70 -5.76 5.40
N ASP A 57 -15.77 -5.10 5.86
CA ASP A 57 -17.17 -5.45 5.66
C ASP A 57 -18.02 -4.34 5.00
N ILE A 58 -17.41 -3.45 4.22
CA ILE A 58 -18.17 -2.37 3.55
C ILE A 58 -19.21 -2.92 2.56
N SER A 59 -20.22 -2.11 2.22
CA SER A 59 -21.33 -2.53 1.34
C SER A 59 -20.86 -3.16 0.02
N PRO A 60 -21.36 -4.35 -0.36
CA PRO A 60 -21.06 -4.97 -1.65
C PRO A 60 -21.34 -4.09 -2.87
N ALA A 61 -22.32 -3.18 -2.79
CA ALA A 61 -22.63 -2.25 -3.87
C ALA A 61 -21.46 -1.28 -4.13
N ILE A 62 -20.82 -0.78 -3.06
CA ILE A 62 -19.64 0.08 -3.13
C ILE A 62 -18.45 -0.71 -3.68
N VAL A 63 -18.23 -1.92 -3.16
CA VAL A 63 -17.15 -2.80 -3.62
C VAL A 63 -17.28 -3.08 -5.11
N ARG A 64 -18.50 -3.35 -5.58
CA ARG A 64 -18.78 -3.54 -7.01
C ARG A 64 -18.44 -2.30 -7.84
N GLU A 65 -18.78 -1.10 -7.38
CA GLU A 65 -18.48 0.14 -8.12
C GLU A 65 -16.96 0.36 -8.22
N PHE A 66 -16.24 0.22 -7.11
CA PHE A 66 -14.77 0.36 -7.11
C PHE A 66 -14.07 -0.77 -7.86
N ALA A 67 -14.59 -2.00 -7.83
CA ALA A 67 -14.11 -3.10 -8.66
C ALA A 67 -14.12 -2.72 -10.15
N LEU A 68 -15.20 -2.09 -10.63
CA LEU A 68 -15.30 -1.62 -12.02
C LEU A 68 -14.29 -0.51 -12.32
N ILE A 69 -14.07 0.41 -11.38
CA ILE A 69 -13.07 1.49 -11.51
C ILE A 69 -11.65 0.90 -11.55
N ILE A 70 -11.29 0.01 -10.62
CA ILE A 70 -9.98 -0.63 -10.55
C ILE A 70 -9.68 -1.41 -11.83
N ARG A 71 -10.67 -2.10 -12.41
CA ARG A 71 -10.47 -2.80 -13.70
C ARG A 71 -10.08 -1.88 -14.85
N LYS A 72 -10.39 -0.58 -14.79
CA LYS A 72 -9.95 0.39 -15.80
C LYS A 72 -8.45 0.65 -15.79
N PHE A 73 -7.71 0.24 -14.75
CA PHE A 73 -6.24 0.25 -14.85
C PHE A 73 -5.76 -0.57 -16.04
N ASN A 74 -6.43 -1.69 -16.35
CA ASN A 74 -6.03 -2.61 -17.41
C ASN A 74 -4.55 -3.05 -17.33
N LYS A 75 -4.09 -3.26 -16.09
CA LYS A 75 -2.74 -3.68 -15.70
C LYS A 75 -2.83 -4.62 -14.49
N PRO A 76 -1.82 -5.47 -14.25
CA PRO A 76 -1.76 -6.22 -13.00
C PRO A 76 -1.67 -5.29 -11.80
N VAL A 77 -2.49 -5.54 -10.79
CA VAL A 77 -2.51 -4.80 -9.52
C VAL A 77 -2.02 -5.73 -8.43
N TYR A 78 -0.85 -5.45 -7.87
CA TYR A 78 -0.30 -6.17 -6.72
C TYR A 78 -0.54 -5.37 -5.45
N THR A 79 -0.86 -6.04 -4.35
CA THR A 79 -1.13 -5.38 -3.09
C THR A 79 -0.73 -6.20 -1.89
N VAL A 80 -0.58 -5.52 -0.76
CA VAL A 80 -0.68 -6.12 0.58
C VAL A 80 -2.02 -5.74 1.21
N ALA A 81 -2.46 -6.45 2.25
CA ALA A 81 -3.62 -6.07 3.04
C ALA A 81 -3.19 -5.14 4.18
N GLY A 82 -3.97 -4.09 4.43
CA GLY A 82 -3.79 -3.26 5.62
C GLY A 82 -4.63 -3.71 6.80
N ASN A 83 -4.55 -2.98 7.92
CA ASN A 83 -5.28 -3.34 9.13
C ASN A 83 -6.80 -3.14 9.00
N HIS A 84 -7.26 -2.26 8.11
CA HIS A 84 -8.68 -2.06 7.84
C HIS A 84 -9.26 -3.10 6.87
N ASP A 85 -8.41 -3.81 6.12
CA ASP A 85 -8.85 -4.81 5.16
C ASP A 85 -9.15 -6.19 5.78
N ILE A 86 -8.84 -6.37 7.06
CA ILE A 86 -8.93 -7.64 7.80
C ILE A 86 -9.72 -7.51 9.11
N TYR A 87 -10.26 -8.61 9.61
CA TYR A 87 -10.96 -8.63 10.89
C TYR A 87 -10.00 -8.89 12.06
N GLY A 88 -10.15 -8.09 13.13
CA GLY A 88 -9.45 -8.33 14.39
C GLY A 88 -7.93 -8.39 14.24
N HIS A 89 -7.37 -7.67 13.27
CA HIS A 89 -5.94 -7.67 12.98
C HIS A 89 -5.36 -9.06 12.65
N ASN A 90 -6.19 -10.00 12.19
CA ASN A 90 -5.81 -11.35 11.83
C ASN A 90 -5.80 -11.55 10.30
N PRO A 91 -4.61 -11.74 9.67
CA PRO A 91 -4.47 -12.00 8.24
C PRO A 91 -5.28 -13.19 7.72
N ASP A 92 -5.50 -14.22 8.55
CA ASP A 92 -6.24 -15.44 8.15
C ASP A 92 -7.69 -15.14 7.78
N THR A 93 -8.20 -13.99 8.20
CA THR A 93 -9.57 -13.56 7.93
C THR A 93 -9.75 -12.93 6.56
N ILE A 94 -8.67 -12.73 5.79
CA ILE A 94 -8.72 -12.00 4.51
C ILE A 94 -9.73 -12.59 3.51
N LYS A 95 -9.84 -13.92 3.44
CA LYS A 95 -10.72 -14.62 2.50
C LYS A 95 -12.21 -14.33 2.69
N ARG A 96 -12.61 -13.81 3.86
CA ARG A 96 -14.00 -13.43 4.17
C ARG A 96 -14.26 -11.92 4.11
N THR A 97 -13.30 -11.12 3.64
CA THR A 97 -13.44 -9.66 3.54
C THR A 97 -13.71 -9.21 2.12
N MET A 98 -14.08 -7.93 1.97
CA MET A 98 -14.28 -7.33 0.65
C MET A 98 -12.99 -7.32 -0.19
N LEU A 99 -11.82 -7.20 0.46
CA LEU A 99 -10.53 -7.35 -0.23
C LEU A 99 -10.32 -8.78 -0.72
N GLY A 100 -10.66 -9.78 0.11
CA GLY A 100 -10.63 -11.19 -0.29
C GLY A 100 -11.55 -11.51 -1.48
N ILE A 101 -12.71 -10.85 -1.58
CA ILE A 101 -13.58 -10.99 -2.76
C ILE A 101 -12.89 -10.45 -4.02
N LEU A 102 -12.28 -9.26 -3.96
CA LEU A 102 -11.58 -8.68 -5.12
C LEU A 102 -10.39 -9.56 -5.57
N GLU A 103 -9.66 -10.13 -4.62
CA GLU A 103 -8.57 -11.07 -4.88
C GLU A 103 -9.08 -12.37 -5.51
N GLY A 104 -10.10 -13.00 -4.91
CA GLY A 104 -10.63 -14.28 -5.37
C GLY A 104 -11.26 -14.25 -6.77
N ILE A 105 -11.67 -13.07 -7.25
CA ILE A 105 -12.17 -12.88 -8.63
C ILE A 105 -11.10 -12.30 -9.59
N GLY A 106 -9.86 -12.13 -9.14
CA GLY A 106 -8.72 -11.75 -9.96
C GLY A 106 -8.65 -10.28 -10.35
N ILE A 107 -9.30 -9.36 -9.63
CA ILE A 107 -9.17 -7.91 -9.88
C ILE A 107 -7.85 -7.38 -9.34
N ILE A 108 -7.38 -7.95 -8.24
CA ILE A 108 -6.11 -7.66 -7.60
C ILE A 108 -5.40 -8.97 -7.28
N LYS A 109 -4.07 -8.91 -7.14
CA LYS A 109 -3.27 -10.00 -6.60
C LYS A 109 -2.71 -9.58 -5.24
N LEU A 110 -3.21 -10.22 -4.18
CA LEU A 110 -2.64 -10.09 -2.84
C LEU A 110 -1.31 -10.87 -2.79
N ILE A 111 -0.25 -10.24 -2.32
CA ILE A 111 1.04 -10.90 -2.12
C ILE A 111 0.97 -11.70 -0.82
N GLY A 112 1.21 -13.02 -0.93
CA GLY A 112 1.24 -13.92 0.21
C GLY A 112 2.45 -13.66 1.11
N HIS A 113 2.33 -14.06 2.38
CA HIS A 113 3.44 -14.01 3.32
C HIS A 113 4.64 -14.82 2.80
N LYS A 114 5.80 -14.18 2.70
CA LYS A 114 7.06 -14.75 2.14
C LYS A 114 6.95 -15.18 0.67
N GLU A 115 5.87 -14.81 -0.04
CA GLU A 115 5.79 -14.98 -1.49
C GLU A 115 6.79 -14.04 -2.18
N ILE A 116 7.51 -14.59 -3.15
CA ILE A 116 8.36 -13.81 -4.06
C ILE A 116 7.71 -13.83 -5.44
N ILE A 117 7.40 -12.65 -5.95
CA ILE A 117 6.89 -12.46 -7.31
C ILE A 117 8.05 -11.92 -8.15
N MET A 118 8.40 -12.64 -9.21
CA MET A 118 9.40 -12.18 -10.18
C MET A 118 8.70 -11.46 -11.33
N LEU A 119 8.85 -10.15 -11.39
CA LEU A 119 8.40 -9.33 -12.51
C LEU A 119 9.55 -9.18 -13.52
N GLU A 120 9.25 -9.31 -14.80
CA GLU A 120 10.24 -9.17 -15.86
C GLU A 120 9.70 -8.26 -16.97
N LYS A 121 10.51 -7.29 -17.40
CA LYS A 121 10.23 -6.47 -18.59
C LYS A 121 11.53 -5.92 -19.16
N ASP A 122 11.68 -6.00 -20.48
CA ASP A 122 12.85 -5.50 -21.22
C ASP A 122 14.19 -6.05 -20.68
N GLY A 123 14.19 -7.31 -20.23
CA GLY A 123 15.36 -7.99 -19.64
C GLY A 123 15.67 -7.63 -18.19
N ILE A 124 14.93 -6.70 -17.57
CA ILE A 124 15.07 -6.34 -16.15
C ILE A 124 14.18 -7.24 -15.31
N LYS A 125 14.77 -7.89 -14.29
CA LYS A 125 14.09 -8.76 -13.32
C LYS A 125 13.98 -8.08 -11.96
N LEU A 126 12.75 -7.88 -11.51
CA LEU A 126 12.43 -7.31 -10.22
C LEU A 126 11.83 -8.38 -9.31
N GLN A 127 12.48 -8.62 -8.17
CA GLN A 127 11.89 -9.34 -7.04
C GLN A 127 10.91 -8.42 -6.32
N LEU A 128 9.63 -8.78 -6.32
CA LEU A 128 8.58 -8.09 -5.58
C LEU A 128 8.15 -8.98 -4.40
N THR A 129 8.27 -8.44 -3.19
CA THR A 129 7.77 -9.04 -1.94
C THR A 129 6.77 -8.12 -1.26
N GLY A 130 5.95 -8.69 -0.39
CA GLY A 130 4.89 -7.97 0.30
C GLY A 130 4.60 -8.54 1.69
N SER A 131 4.37 -7.63 2.64
CA SER A 131 4.02 -7.94 4.02
C SER A 131 2.72 -7.23 4.38
N SER A 132 1.63 -8.00 4.43
CA SER A 132 0.34 -7.53 4.94
C SER A 132 0.40 -7.24 6.43
N TYR A 133 -0.46 -6.34 6.88
CA TYR A 133 -0.57 -6.00 8.30
C TYR A 133 -0.88 -7.24 9.14
N ARG A 134 -0.20 -7.35 10.27
CA ARG A 134 -0.52 -8.23 11.41
C ARG A 134 -0.23 -7.46 12.69
N TYR A 135 -0.87 -7.84 13.79
CA TYR A 135 -0.82 -7.08 15.04
C TYR A 135 0.62 -6.85 15.57
N ASP A 136 1.56 -7.75 15.27
CA ASP A 136 2.95 -7.73 15.71
C ASP A 136 3.94 -7.36 14.60
N ILE A 137 3.48 -6.77 13.49
CA ILE A 137 4.32 -6.47 12.32
C ILE A 137 5.50 -5.54 12.67
N ASP A 138 5.31 -4.65 13.64
CA ASP A 138 6.30 -3.71 14.18
C ASP A 138 6.79 -4.11 15.58
N GLY A 139 6.54 -5.36 15.99
CA GLY A 139 7.00 -5.91 17.26
C GLY A 139 8.40 -6.51 17.17
N GLU A 140 8.71 -7.47 18.06
CA GLU A 140 10.03 -8.12 18.13
C GLU A 140 10.45 -8.79 16.81
N ASN A 141 9.49 -9.28 16.03
CA ASN A 141 9.72 -9.97 14.76
C ASN A 141 9.52 -9.07 13.54
N PHE A 142 9.73 -7.76 13.67
CA PHE A 142 9.60 -6.82 12.54
C PHE A 142 10.48 -7.25 11.34
N SER A 143 11.63 -7.84 11.61
CA SER A 143 12.58 -8.27 10.58
C SER A 143 11.96 -9.20 9.52
N ASP A 144 11.00 -10.05 9.88
CA ASP A 144 10.29 -10.93 8.94
C ASP A 144 9.52 -10.15 7.87
N SER A 145 9.11 -8.91 8.17
CA SER A 145 8.31 -8.07 7.29
C SER A 145 9.14 -7.08 6.49
N TYR A 146 10.24 -6.60 7.07
CA TYR A 146 11.02 -5.46 6.55
C TYR A 146 12.39 -5.84 5.99
N LEU A 147 13.05 -6.89 6.50
CA LEU A 147 14.40 -7.28 6.08
C LEU A 147 14.33 -8.31 4.95
N VAL A 148 14.39 -7.81 3.72
CA VAL A 148 14.38 -8.64 2.51
C VAL A 148 15.79 -9.08 2.18
N LYS A 149 15.91 -10.33 1.70
CA LYS A 149 17.11 -10.81 1.00
C LYS A 149 16.86 -10.79 -0.50
N LYS A 150 17.74 -10.13 -1.24
CA LYS A 150 17.63 -10.01 -2.70
C LYS A 150 18.10 -11.30 -3.35
N SER A 151 17.28 -11.86 -4.22
CA SER A 151 17.65 -13.02 -5.02
C SER A 151 18.82 -12.69 -5.94
N LYS A 152 19.76 -13.61 -6.08
CA LYS A 152 20.84 -13.51 -7.07
C LYS A 152 20.34 -13.52 -8.52
N GLN A 153 19.06 -13.88 -8.73
CA GLN A 153 18.42 -13.92 -10.04
C GLN A 153 17.64 -12.63 -10.39
N SER A 154 17.59 -11.67 -9.47
CA SER A 154 16.92 -10.39 -9.65
C SER A 154 17.94 -9.26 -9.73
N ASP A 155 17.73 -8.30 -10.63
CA ASP A 155 18.52 -7.07 -10.70
C ASP A 155 18.17 -6.15 -9.52
N PHE A 156 16.87 -6.06 -9.21
CA PHE A 156 16.32 -5.23 -8.15
C PHE A 156 15.41 -6.02 -7.21
N ALA A 157 15.32 -5.59 -5.96
CA ALA A 157 14.34 -6.05 -4.98
C ALA A 157 13.48 -4.88 -4.47
N LEU A 158 12.16 -5.07 -4.48
CA LEU A 158 11.17 -4.15 -3.94
C LEU A 158 10.33 -4.86 -2.89
N ASN A 159 10.16 -4.22 -1.74
CA ASN A 159 9.31 -4.71 -0.65
C ASN A 159 8.13 -3.76 -0.42
N MET A 160 6.91 -4.27 -0.34
CA MET A 160 5.75 -3.52 0.13
C MET A 160 5.38 -3.93 1.55
N VAL A 161 5.15 -2.97 2.45
CA VAL A 161 4.79 -3.27 3.84
C VAL A 161 3.65 -2.39 4.31
N HIS A 162 2.64 -2.99 4.94
CA HIS A 162 1.61 -2.24 5.65
C HIS A 162 1.86 -2.34 7.16
N GLY A 163 2.83 -1.57 7.63
CA GLY A 163 3.17 -1.43 9.05
C GLY A 163 3.61 0.01 9.35
N MET A 164 3.74 0.33 10.63
CA MET A 164 4.07 1.67 11.13
C MET A 164 5.58 1.95 10.98
N LEU A 165 6.05 1.97 9.74
CA LEU A 165 7.43 2.37 9.40
C LEU A 165 7.56 3.89 9.47
N LEU A 166 8.54 4.39 10.24
CA LEU A 166 8.69 5.82 10.53
C LEU A 166 10.13 6.31 10.42
N GLU A 167 10.30 7.60 10.11
CA GLU A 167 11.61 8.26 10.14
C GLU A 167 12.08 8.56 11.57
N LYS A 168 11.14 8.74 12.50
CA LYS A 168 11.39 9.17 13.88
C LYS A 168 10.42 8.46 14.82
N PRO A 169 10.78 8.31 16.11
CA PRO A 169 9.89 7.78 17.12
C PRO A 169 8.51 8.44 17.10
N PHE A 170 7.47 7.62 17.30
CA PHE A 170 6.09 8.07 17.51
C PHE A 170 5.77 8.18 19.00
N PHE A 171 4.58 8.68 19.33
CA PHE A 171 4.10 8.77 20.71
C PHE A 171 4.14 7.40 21.43
N GLU A 172 4.34 7.43 22.75
CA GLU A 172 4.41 6.23 23.59
C GLU A 172 3.14 5.36 23.47
N GLY A 173 3.33 4.04 23.45
CA GLY A 173 2.25 3.04 23.48
C GLY A 173 1.84 2.46 22.12
N ILE A 174 2.45 2.89 21.01
CA ILE A 174 2.22 2.33 19.67
C ILE A 174 3.51 1.63 19.21
N GLN A 175 3.41 0.39 18.73
CA GLN A 175 4.53 -0.29 18.10
C GLN A 175 4.83 0.35 16.73
N TYR A 176 6.10 0.57 16.46
CA TYR A 176 6.59 1.13 15.20
C TYR A 176 7.97 0.56 14.89
N THR A 177 8.32 0.56 13.61
CA THR A 177 9.66 0.24 13.13
C THR A 177 10.29 1.54 12.60
N LEU A 178 11.56 1.80 12.91
CA LEU A 178 12.26 2.96 12.34
C LEU A 178 12.98 2.59 11.05
N LEU A 179 13.16 3.57 10.17
CA LEU A 179 14.02 3.43 8.99
C LEU A 179 15.43 2.94 9.36
N GLU A 180 15.95 3.39 10.51
CA GLU A 180 17.27 2.99 11.02
C GLU A 180 17.32 1.49 11.37
N ASP A 181 16.22 0.91 11.85
CA ASP A 181 16.15 -0.50 12.26
C ASP A 181 16.24 -1.45 11.05
N ILE A 182 15.92 -0.95 9.86
CA ILE A 182 15.80 -1.76 8.65
C ILE A 182 16.87 -1.46 7.60
N LYS A 183 17.91 -0.67 7.95
CA LYS A 183 19.01 -0.32 7.04
C LYS A 183 19.78 -1.51 6.46
N THR A 184 19.72 -2.66 7.12
CA THR A 184 20.37 -3.91 6.70
C THR A 184 19.57 -4.70 5.67
N THR A 185 18.36 -4.26 5.31
CA THR A 185 17.55 -4.88 4.25
C THR A 185 18.32 -4.88 2.92
N GLU A 186 18.13 -5.90 2.08
CA GLU A 186 18.68 -5.94 0.71
C GLU A 186 17.67 -5.45 -0.33
N ALA A 187 16.48 -5.02 0.08
CA ALA A 187 15.55 -4.32 -0.80
C ALA A 187 16.17 -3.00 -1.27
N ASP A 188 16.19 -2.81 -2.59
CA ASP A 188 16.60 -1.54 -3.20
C ASP A 188 15.53 -0.46 -2.96
N ILE A 189 14.25 -0.87 -2.87
CA ILE A 189 13.11 0.00 -2.56
C ILE A 189 12.19 -0.67 -1.53
N THR A 190 11.86 0.04 -0.45
CA THR A 190 10.79 -0.32 0.49
C THR A 190 9.66 0.69 0.38
N LEU A 191 8.47 0.21 0.02
CA LEU A 191 7.23 0.99 -0.05
C LEU A 191 6.39 0.71 1.19
N ALA A 192 6.01 1.76 1.92
CA ALA A 192 5.23 1.64 3.15
C ALA A 192 3.85 2.31 3.03
N GLY A 193 2.84 1.65 3.62
CA GLY A 193 1.50 2.19 3.90
C GLY A 193 1.32 2.57 5.36
N HIS A 194 0.08 2.52 5.86
CA HIS A 194 -0.36 2.64 7.26
C HIS A 194 -0.19 4.03 7.89
N TYR A 195 0.96 4.67 7.71
CA TYR A 195 1.20 6.03 8.18
C TYR A 195 0.65 7.04 7.18
N HIS A 196 -0.60 7.48 7.36
CA HIS A 196 -1.36 8.30 6.39
C HIS A 196 -0.69 9.62 5.99
N SER A 197 0.07 10.25 6.89
CA SER A 197 0.79 11.47 6.56
C SER A 197 2.00 11.23 5.66
N GLY A 198 2.53 10.00 5.68
CA GLY A 198 3.73 9.59 4.98
C GLY A 198 4.98 10.32 5.47
N PHE A 199 6.13 9.85 4.99
CA PHE A 199 7.43 10.51 5.22
C PHE A 199 8.13 10.88 3.90
N GLY A 200 7.46 10.72 2.76
CA GLY A 200 8.00 11.01 1.44
C GLY A 200 9.02 9.97 1.00
N ILE A 201 10.06 10.42 0.30
CA ILE A 201 11.15 9.58 -0.20
C ILE A 201 12.38 9.83 0.66
N LYS A 202 12.96 8.76 1.22
CA LYS A 202 14.20 8.78 1.99
C LYS A 202 15.20 7.87 1.32
N LYS A 203 16.45 8.33 1.20
CA LYS A 203 17.56 7.54 0.66
C LYS A 203 18.58 7.31 1.76
N ILE A 204 18.84 6.04 2.09
CA ILE A 204 19.79 5.62 3.13
C ILE A 204 20.65 4.51 2.51
N ASP A 205 21.97 4.66 2.55
CA ASP A 205 22.94 3.68 2.03
C ASP A 205 22.61 3.14 0.64
N GLY A 206 22.22 4.04 -0.27
CA GLY A 206 21.88 3.71 -1.66
C GLY A 206 20.47 3.15 -1.89
N ARG A 207 19.70 2.84 -0.84
CA ARG A 207 18.35 2.27 -0.88
C ARG A 207 17.29 3.34 -0.67
N PHE A 208 16.08 3.10 -1.19
CA PHE A 208 14.96 4.02 -1.06
C PHE A 208 13.89 3.48 -0.11
N PHE A 209 13.42 4.33 0.79
CA PHE A 209 12.30 4.08 1.66
C PHE A 209 11.24 5.12 1.37
N ILE A 210 10.03 4.69 1.04
CA ILE A 210 9.03 5.56 0.44
C ILE A 210 7.67 5.34 1.09
N ASN A 211 7.07 6.42 1.59
CA ASN A 211 5.65 6.46 1.96
C ASN A 211 5.04 7.78 1.46
N PRO A 212 4.16 7.74 0.44
CA PRO A 212 3.51 8.94 -0.11
C PRO A 212 2.45 9.54 0.82
N GLY A 213 2.02 8.80 1.84
CA GLY A 213 0.79 9.02 2.58
C GLY A 213 -0.43 8.55 1.80
N SER A 214 -1.59 8.62 2.43
CA SER A 214 -2.85 8.15 1.85
C SER A 214 -3.29 9.00 0.65
N ILE A 215 -4.01 8.42 -0.30
CA ILE A 215 -4.50 9.14 -1.50
C ILE A 215 -5.61 10.16 -1.18
N VAL A 216 -6.13 10.13 0.05
CA VAL A 216 -7.18 11.03 0.54
C VAL A 216 -6.88 11.46 1.98
N ARG A 217 -7.31 12.67 2.35
CA ARG A 217 -7.23 13.14 3.75
C ARG A 217 -8.42 12.61 4.54
N ILE A 218 -8.17 11.87 5.61
CA ILE A 218 -9.21 11.20 6.41
C ILE A 218 -9.40 11.87 7.76
N THR A 219 -8.32 12.42 8.35
CA THR A 219 -8.35 13.17 9.60
C THR A 219 -8.11 14.66 9.35
N ASN A 220 -8.41 15.49 10.36
CA ASN A 220 -8.23 16.94 10.32
C ASN A 220 -6.98 17.38 11.10
N THR A 221 -5.96 16.52 11.21
CA THR A 221 -4.68 16.93 11.80
C THR A 221 -4.01 17.98 10.90
N LEU A 222 -3.18 18.84 11.49
CA LEU A 222 -2.46 19.86 10.72
C LEU A 222 -1.54 19.24 9.66
N SER A 223 -0.93 18.08 9.95
CA SER A 223 -0.11 17.34 8.98
C SER A 223 -0.93 16.87 7.77
N GLU A 224 -2.12 16.29 8.00
CA GLU A 224 -3.02 15.85 6.94
C GLU A 224 -3.55 17.02 6.11
N MET A 225 -3.92 18.12 6.75
CA MET A 225 -4.41 19.31 6.06
C MET A 225 -3.33 19.97 5.19
N ALA A 226 -2.09 20.01 5.67
CA ALA A 226 -0.97 20.63 4.97
C ALA A 226 -0.44 19.79 3.79
N ARG A 227 -0.54 18.46 3.85
CA ARG A 227 -0.01 17.61 2.77
C ARG A 227 -0.90 17.63 1.53
N LYS A 228 -0.29 17.48 0.36
CA LYS A 228 -0.99 17.19 -0.91
C LYS A 228 -0.94 15.67 -1.16
N PRO A 229 -2.09 14.99 -1.35
CA PRO A 229 -2.10 13.60 -1.78
C PRO A 229 -1.31 13.40 -3.07
N LYS A 230 -0.62 12.26 -3.17
CA LYS A 230 0.33 11.96 -4.24
C LYS A 230 0.46 10.46 -4.42
N VAL A 231 0.99 10.08 -5.58
CA VAL A 231 1.37 8.71 -5.93
C VAL A 231 2.85 8.70 -6.28
N ILE A 232 3.46 7.52 -6.29
CA ILE A 232 4.87 7.34 -6.64
C ILE A 232 4.96 6.61 -7.97
N ILE A 233 5.82 7.10 -8.86
CA ILE A 233 6.20 6.40 -10.07
C ILE A 233 7.66 5.98 -9.90
N ILE A 234 7.93 4.70 -10.17
CA ILE A 234 9.24 4.05 -10.07
C ILE A 234 9.65 3.59 -11.46
#